data_AF-A0A7S2DAI1-F1
#
_entry.id   AF-A0A7S2DAI1-F1
#
_cell.length_a   1.000
_cell.length_b   1.000
_cell.length_c   1.000
_cell.angle_alpha   90.00
_cell.angle_beta   90.00
_cell.angle_gamma   90.00
#
_symmetry.space_group_name_H-M   'P 1'
#
loop_
_entity.id
_entity.type
_entity.pdbx_description
1 polymer ?
#
loop_
_entity_poly.entity_id
_entity_poly.type
_entity_poly.pdbx_seq_one_letter_code
_entity_poly.pdbx_strand_id
1 'polypeptide(L)'
;FTQAERLGAIGKRLRDPDCTKQGFVVCGFPMTEQLARALSEDSRLAPTRVLSLTANADTCVRRLRNILTDVVTGKVWTSLPKNESIRKRLTRKPEDHPSVVREAHTQYMRDIGKILSILNTGGQATTIQADGPPEGVHSAIVEFVERPLPLPPRS
;
A
#
# COMPACT_ATOMS: atom_id res chain seq x y z
N PHE A 1 0.77 1.75 -18.62
CA PHE A 1 -0.31 2.41 -17.87
C PHE A 1 0.18 3.75 -17.36
N THR A 2 -0.39 4.82 -17.87
CA THR A 2 -0.18 6.18 -17.37
C THR A 2 -0.89 6.35 -16.02
N GLN A 3 -0.49 7.35 -15.23
CA GLN A 3 -1.11 7.60 -13.92
C GLN A 3 -2.60 7.99 -14.04
N ALA A 4 -2.98 8.68 -15.13
CA ALA A 4 -4.36 9.07 -15.41
C ALA A 4 -5.27 7.86 -15.71
N GLU A 5 -4.78 6.87 -16.46
CA GLU A 5 -5.51 5.62 -16.73
C GLU A 5 -5.78 4.84 -15.44
N ARG A 6 -4.83 4.86 -14.49
CA ARG A 6 -5.00 4.21 -13.18
C ARG A 6 -6.11 4.86 -12.35
N LEU A 7 -6.15 6.20 -12.31
CA LEU A 7 -7.24 6.92 -11.64
C LEU A 7 -8.59 6.63 -12.28
N GLY A 8 -8.67 6.60 -13.62
CA GLY A 8 -9.90 6.29 -14.34
C GLY A 8 -10.42 4.87 -14.05
N ALA A 9 -9.54 3.88 -14.04
CA ALA A 9 -9.89 2.49 -13.73
C ALA A 9 -10.35 2.32 -12.28
N ILE A 10 -9.61 2.89 -11.31
CA ILE A 10 -9.95 2.84 -9.89
C ILE A 10 -11.26 3.60 -9.64
N GLY A 11 -11.40 4.81 -10.17
CA GLY A 11 -12.59 5.63 -10.00
C GLY A 11 -13.85 4.97 -10.58
N LYS A 12 -13.74 4.19 -11.65
CA LYS A 12 -14.85 3.37 -12.15
C LYS A 12 -15.20 2.24 -11.17
N ARG A 13 -14.19 1.49 -10.70
CA ARG A 13 -14.37 0.36 -9.79
C ARG A 13 -14.98 0.77 -8.45
N LEU A 14 -14.49 1.87 -7.86
CA LEU A 14 -14.95 2.34 -6.55
C LEU A 14 -16.39 2.85 -6.56
N ARG A 15 -16.97 3.11 -7.74
CA ARG A 15 -18.37 3.53 -7.91
C ARG A 15 -19.32 2.34 -8.10
N ASP A 16 -18.82 1.11 -8.11
CA ASP A 16 -19.67 -0.06 -8.22
C ASP A 16 -20.53 -0.24 -6.94
N PRO A 17 -21.70 -0.90 -7.05
CA PRO A 17 -22.64 -1.03 -5.93
C PRO A 17 -22.08 -1.76 -4.71
N ASP A 18 -21.12 -2.66 -4.88
CA ASP A 18 -20.47 -3.37 -3.78
C ASP A 18 -19.54 -2.43 -2.99
N CYS A 19 -18.70 -1.65 -3.67
CA CYS A 19 -17.80 -0.69 -3.04
C CYS A 19 -18.55 0.42 -2.29
N THR A 20 -19.69 0.87 -2.84
CA THR A 20 -20.50 1.91 -2.20
C THR A 20 -21.29 1.39 -1.00
N LYS A 21 -21.70 0.11 -0.99
CA LYS A 21 -22.50 -0.48 0.11
C LYS A 21 -21.64 -1.10 1.21
N GLN A 22 -20.52 -1.73 0.85
CA GLN A 22 -19.67 -2.49 1.77
C GLN A 22 -18.35 -1.77 2.11
N GLY A 23 -18.06 -0.66 1.42
CA GLY A 23 -16.79 0.03 1.50
C GLY A 23 -15.72 -0.61 0.61
N PHE A 24 -14.51 -0.08 0.70
CA PHE A 24 -13.38 -0.53 -0.10
C PHE A 24 -12.06 -0.38 0.66
N VAL A 25 -11.07 -1.18 0.28
CA VAL A 25 -9.68 -1.01 0.68
C VAL A 25 -8.85 -0.89 -0.59
N VAL A 26 -8.12 0.22 -0.72
CA VAL A 26 -7.23 0.47 -1.86
C VAL A 26 -5.79 0.39 -1.35
N CYS A 27 -4.99 -0.46 -1.99
CA CYS A 27 -3.58 -0.65 -1.68
C CYS A 27 -2.70 -0.12 -2.80
N GLY A 28 -1.62 0.59 -2.45
CA GLY A 28 -0.66 1.10 -3.43
C GLY A 28 -1.16 2.30 -4.26
N PHE A 29 -2.22 2.98 -3.83
CA PHE A 29 -2.73 4.19 -4.47
C PHE A 29 -3.27 5.13 -3.39
N PRO A 30 -3.11 6.46 -3.52
CA PRO A 30 -2.41 7.19 -4.58
C PRO A 30 -0.88 7.17 -4.42
N MET A 31 -0.15 7.26 -5.55
CA MET A 31 1.32 7.29 -5.58
C MET A 31 1.91 8.69 -5.81
N THR A 32 1.07 9.68 -6.13
CA THR A 32 1.52 11.06 -6.42
C THR A 32 0.61 12.08 -5.77
N GLU A 33 1.13 13.29 -5.54
CA GLU A 33 0.37 14.41 -4.98
C GLU A 33 -0.85 14.78 -5.84
N GLN A 34 -0.72 14.74 -7.17
CA GLN A 34 -1.82 15.04 -8.10
C GLN A 34 -2.97 14.04 -7.95
N LEU A 35 -2.64 12.75 -7.83
CA LEU A 35 -3.65 11.70 -7.61
C LEU A 35 -4.28 11.81 -6.23
N ALA A 36 -3.50 12.16 -5.21
CA ALA A 36 -4.01 12.40 -3.86
C ALA A 36 -5.02 13.56 -3.83
N ARG A 37 -4.74 14.67 -4.54
CA ARG A 37 -5.67 15.80 -4.67
C ARG A 37 -6.95 15.38 -5.37
N ALA A 38 -6.83 14.76 -6.54
CA ALA A 38 -7.99 14.28 -7.29
C ALA A 38 -8.86 13.31 -6.47
N LEU A 39 -8.24 12.46 -5.64
CA LEU A 39 -8.96 11.55 -4.75
C LEU A 39 -9.65 12.28 -3.60
N SER A 40 -9.03 13.32 -3.03
CA SER A 40 -9.60 14.12 -1.94
C SER A 40 -10.76 15.02 -2.38
N GLU A 41 -10.77 15.46 -3.64
CA GLU A 41 -11.80 16.34 -4.20
C GLU A 41 -13.09 15.61 -4.57
N ASP A 42 -13.01 14.32 -4.92
CA ASP A 42 -14.20 13.50 -5.20
C ASP A 42 -14.74 12.87 -3.91
N SER A 43 -15.85 13.40 -3.40
CA SER A 43 -16.50 12.92 -2.18
C SER A 43 -16.92 11.45 -2.18
N ARG A 44 -17.05 10.82 -3.36
CA ARG A 44 -17.34 9.38 -3.48
C ARG A 44 -16.10 8.51 -3.43
N LEU A 45 -14.94 9.08 -3.75
CA LEU A 45 -13.66 8.38 -3.78
C LEU A 45 -12.77 8.71 -2.56
N ALA A 46 -13.07 9.81 -1.86
CA ALA A 46 -12.35 10.25 -0.69
C ALA A 46 -12.34 9.15 0.40
N PRO A 47 -11.16 8.66 0.81
CA PRO A 47 -11.06 7.58 1.78
C PRO A 47 -11.42 8.08 3.18
N THR A 48 -12.14 7.26 3.95
CA THR A 48 -12.49 7.56 5.34
C THR A 48 -11.31 7.42 6.32
N ARG A 49 -10.36 6.56 5.95
CA ARG A 49 -9.14 6.25 6.71
C ARG A 49 -7.99 6.04 5.72
N VAL A 50 -6.84 6.60 6.03
CA VAL A 50 -5.61 6.43 5.26
C VAL A 50 -4.51 5.96 6.20
N LEU A 51 -3.82 4.90 5.82
CA LEU A 51 -2.75 4.33 6.61
C LEU A 51 -1.50 4.17 5.74
N SER A 52 -0.39 4.68 6.25
CA SER A 52 0.94 4.46 5.70
C SER A 52 1.69 3.47 6.59
N LEU A 53 2.20 2.40 6.00
CA LEU A 53 3.07 1.46 6.68
C LEU A 53 4.52 1.85 6.40
N THR A 54 5.25 2.24 7.43
CA THR A 54 6.65 2.64 7.31
C THR A 54 7.55 1.61 7.96
N ALA A 55 8.51 1.10 7.21
CA ALA A 55 9.59 0.27 7.71
C ALA A 55 10.92 0.84 7.23
N ASN A 56 12.01 0.50 7.93
CA ASN A 56 13.33 0.89 7.50
C ASN A 56 13.75 0.16 6.19
N ALA A 57 14.67 0.76 5.44
CA ALA A 57 15.09 0.24 4.14
C ALA A 57 15.68 -1.18 4.23
N ASP A 58 16.43 -1.47 5.30
CA ASP A 58 17.07 -2.78 5.48
C ASP A 58 16.05 -3.89 5.81
N THR A 59 14.99 -3.57 6.56
CA THR A 59 13.84 -4.45 6.80
C THR A 59 13.14 -4.75 5.47
N CYS A 60 12.91 -3.75 4.63
CA CYS A 60 12.33 -3.93 3.31
C CYS A 60 13.20 -4.84 2.43
N VAL A 61 14.51 -4.57 2.33
CA VAL A 61 15.45 -5.41 1.58
C VAL A 61 15.47 -6.83 2.12
N ARG A 62 15.49 -7.02 3.45
CA ARG A 62 15.48 -8.36 4.07
C ARG A 62 14.21 -9.12 3.74
N ARG A 63 13.04 -8.48 3.80
CA ARG A 63 11.74 -9.10 3.48
C ARG A 63 11.67 -9.49 2.01
N LEU A 64 12.03 -8.57 1.11
CA LEU A 64 12.01 -8.82 -0.34
C LEU A 64 13.09 -9.80 -0.80
N ARG A 65 14.21 -9.92 -0.06
CA ARG A 65 15.25 -10.91 -0.35
C ARG A 65 14.72 -12.35 -0.37
N ASN A 66 13.70 -12.63 0.42
CA ASN A 66 13.11 -13.96 0.54
C ASN A 66 11.95 -14.18 -0.44
N ILE A 67 11.58 -13.18 -1.23
CA ILE A 67 10.56 -13.29 -2.26
C ILE A 67 11.22 -13.80 -3.54
N LEU A 68 10.80 -14.98 -3.95
CA LEU A 68 11.27 -15.65 -5.15
C LEU A 68 10.07 -16.04 -6.00
N THR A 69 10.16 -15.88 -7.31
CA THR A 69 9.09 -16.26 -8.24
C THR A 69 9.52 -17.47 -9.04
N ASP A 70 8.64 -18.47 -9.12
CA ASP A 70 8.82 -19.60 -10.02
C ASP A 70 8.46 -19.16 -11.46
N VAL A 71 9.45 -19.17 -12.35
CA VAL A 71 9.28 -18.74 -13.75
C VAL A 71 8.29 -19.58 -14.54
N VAL A 72 8.02 -20.83 -14.12
CA VAL A 72 7.11 -21.74 -14.83
C VAL A 72 5.67 -21.54 -14.37
N THR A 73 5.45 -21.38 -13.07
CA THR A 73 4.10 -21.34 -12.49
C THR A 73 3.62 -19.93 -12.15
N GLY A 74 4.51 -18.95 -12.14
CA GLY A 74 4.25 -17.61 -11.62
C GLY A 74 4.06 -17.55 -10.10
N LYS A 75 4.20 -18.68 -9.39
CA LYS A 75 3.99 -18.75 -7.95
C LYS A 75 5.10 -18.01 -7.21
N VAL A 76 4.67 -17.15 -6.27
CA VAL A 76 5.56 -16.45 -5.35
C VAL A 76 5.84 -17.32 -4.13
N TRP A 77 7.11 -17.42 -3.77
CA TRP A 77 7.65 -18.17 -2.64
C TRP A 77 8.30 -17.20 -1.67
N THR A 78 7.93 -17.29 -0.40
CA THR A 78 8.53 -16.51 0.71
C THR A 78 9.48 -17.36 1.56
N SER A 79 9.54 -18.66 1.30
CA SER A 79 10.43 -19.64 1.92
C SER A 79 10.91 -20.64 0.87
N LEU A 80 12.09 -21.23 1.08
CA LEU A 80 12.67 -22.16 0.10
C LEU A 80 11.88 -23.49 0.08
N PRO A 81 11.26 -23.87 -1.06
CA PRO A 81 10.49 -25.11 -1.18
C PRO A 81 11.35 -26.33 -0.90
N LYS A 82 10.83 -27.45 -0.37
CA LYS A 82 11.64 -28.68 -0.20
C LYS A 82 12.09 -29.30 -1.53
N ASN A 83 11.32 -29.09 -2.59
CA ASN A 83 11.60 -29.65 -3.93
C ASN A 83 12.76 -28.90 -4.62
N GLU A 84 13.84 -29.62 -4.91
CA GLU A 84 15.06 -29.07 -5.52
C GLU A 84 14.85 -28.53 -6.94
N SER A 85 14.02 -29.21 -7.75
CA SER A 85 13.71 -28.77 -9.12
C SER A 85 12.99 -27.42 -9.13
N ILE A 86 12.17 -27.15 -8.11
CA ILE A 86 11.54 -25.83 -7.93
C ILE A 86 12.61 -24.83 -7.50
N ARG A 87 13.48 -25.14 -6.53
CA ARG A 87 14.54 -24.23 -6.08
C ARG A 87 15.42 -23.71 -7.21
N LYS A 88 15.85 -24.59 -8.13
CA LYS A 88 16.77 -24.25 -9.22
C LYS A 88 16.20 -23.26 -10.24
N ARG A 89 14.87 -23.18 -10.36
CA ARG A 89 14.18 -22.28 -11.30
C ARG A 89 13.57 -21.05 -10.65
N LEU A 90 13.75 -20.88 -9.34
CA LEU A 90 13.30 -19.68 -8.64
C LEU A 90 14.16 -18.49 -9.03
N THR A 91 13.52 -17.43 -9.50
CA THR A 91 14.20 -16.19 -9.87
C THR A 91 13.71 -15.04 -9.01
N ARG A 92 14.60 -14.09 -8.75
CA ARG A 92 14.25 -12.81 -8.16
C ARG A 92 13.81 -11.85 -9.24
N LYS A 93 12.79 -11.05 -8.97
CA LYS A 93 12.41 -9.99 -9.89
C LYS A 93 13.44 -8.85 -9.84
N PRO A 94 13.69 -8.13 -10.96
CA PRO A 94 14.59 -6.99 -10.96
C PRO A 94 14.21 -5.91 -9.93
N GLU A 95 12.91 -5.71 -9.71
CA GLU A 95 12.35 -4.76 -8.74
C GLU A 95 12.69 -5.09 -7.27
N ASP A 96 12.94 -6.36 -6.96
CA ASP A 96 13.28 -6.84 -5.61
C ASP A 96 14.80 -6.80 -5.33
N HIS A 97 15.59 -6.25 -6.26
CA HIS A 97 17.03 -6.14 -6.08
C HIS A 97 17.36 -5.09 -5.00
N PRO A 98 18.32 -5.34 -4.08
CA PRO A 98 18.55 -4.45 -2.94
C PRO A 98 18.80 -2.97 -3.26
N SER A 99 19.43 -2.67 -4.40
CA SER A 99 19.64 -1.30 -4.89
C SER A 99 18.33 -0.63 -5.27
N VAL A 100 17.52 -1.31 -6.08
CA VAL A 100 16.20 -0.83 -6.56
C VAL A 100 15.24 -0.63 -5.39
N VAL A 101 15.23 -1.56 -4.44
CA VAL A 101 14.41 -1.46 -3.22
C VAL A 101 14.77 -0.23 -2.39
N ARG A 102 16.07 0.07 -2.22
CA ARG A 102 16.52 1.25 -1.46
C ARG A 102 16.18 2.55 -2.16
N GLU A 103 16.30 2.59 -3.48
CA GLU A 103 15.90 3.74 -4.28
C GLU A 103 14.39 3.97 -4.20
N ALA A 104 13.58 2.92 -4.38
CA ALA A 104 12.14 2.97 -4.24
C ALA A 104 11.70 3.39 -2.82
N HIS A 105 12.37 2.89 -1.78
CA HIS A 105 12.14 3.29 -0.39
C HIS A 105 12.41 4.78 -0.19
N THR A 106 13.53 5.27 -0.72
CA THR A 106 13.91 6.70 -0.64
C THR A 106 12.86 7.59 -1.30
N GLN A 107 12.40 7.19 -2.49
CA GLN A 107 11.35 7.92 -3.21
C GLN A 107 10.03 7.90 -2.44
N TYR A 108 9.63 6.74 -1.90
CA TYR A 108 8.42 6.61 -1.09
C TYR A 108 8.45 7.51 0.15
N MET A 109 9.57 7.51 0.90
CA MET A 109 9.73 8.37 2.09
C MET A 109 9.66 9.86 1.77
N ARG A 110 10.14 10.27 0.59
CA ARG A 110 10.07 11.65 0.10
C ARG A 110 8.64 12.09 -0.18
N ASP A 111 7.84 11.23 -0.79
CA ASP A 111 6.52 11.59 -1.32
C ASP A 111 5.39 11.36 -0.32
N ILE A 112 5.50 10.32 0.53
CA ILE A 112 4.40 9.87 1.38
C ILE A 112 3.93 10.95 2.36
N GLY A 113 4.85 11.76 2.91
CA GLY A 113 4.48 12.84 3.82
C GLY A 113 3.55 13.87 3.18
N LYS A 114 3.78 14.19 1.91
CA LYS A 114 2.94 15.14 1.15
C LYS A 114 1.58 14.53 0.80
N ILE A 115 1.58 13.26 0.38
CA ILE A 115 0.35 12.52 0.07
C ILE A 115 -0.54 12.42 1.32
N LEU A 116 0.03 12.05 2.47
CA LEU A 116 -0.69 11.99 3.74
C LEU A 116 -1.21 13.37 4.14
N SER A 117 -0.41 14.43 3.98
CA SER A 117 -0.88 15.79 4.29
C SER A 117 -2.08 16.21 3.44
N ILE A 118 -2.15 15.81 2.17
CA ILE A 118 -3.28 16.11 1.29
C ILE A 118 -4.53 15.33 1.72
N LEU A 119 -4.35 14.06 2.08
CA LEU A 119 -5.47 13.19 2.46
C LEU A 119 -5.92 13.37 3.93
N ASN A 120 -5.11 14.04 4.77
CA ASN A 120 -5.40 14.24 6.19
C ASN A 120 -6.20 15.52 6.47
N THR A 121 -7.36 15.66 5.84
CA THR A 121 -8.21 16.87 5.99
C THR A 121 -8.92 16.94 7.35
N GLY A 122 -9.00 15.83 8.10
CA GLY A 122 -9.72 15.76 9.37
C GLY A 122 -9.22 14.68 10.34
N GLY A 123 -7.91 14.41 10.36
CA GLY A 123 -7.33 13.39 11.25
C GLY A 123 -7.55 11.95 10.77
N GLN A 124 -7.85 11.77 9.49
CA GLN A 124 -8.17 10.49 8.87
C GLN A 124 -6.93 9.71 8.41
N ALA A 125 -5.75 10.31 8.45
CA ALA A 125 -4.51 9.68 8.02
C ALA A 125 -3.56 9.39 9.21
N THR A 126 -2.92 8.22 9.20
CA THR A 126 -1.88 7.88 10.18
C THR A 126 -0.72 7.12 9.55
N THR A 127 0.41 7.12 10.26
CA THR A 127 1.60 6.34 9.92
C THR A 127 1.83 5.28 10.99
N ILE A 128 1.99 4.02 10.58
CA ILE A 128 2.21 2.88 11.46
C ILE A 128 3.60 2.31 11.19
N GLN A 129 4.37 2.12 12.26
CA GLN A 129 5.68 1.46 12.19
C GLN A 129 5.49 -0.03 11.92
N ALA A 130 6.07 -0.49 10.81
CA ALA A 130 5.92 -1.83 10.28
C ALA A 130 7.22 -2.64 10.36
N ASP A 131 8.22 -2.20 11.13
CA ASP A 131 9.47 -2.95 11.36
C ASP A 131 9.29 -4.18 12.26
N GLY A 132 8.27 -4.14 13.13
CA GLY A 132 7.96 -5.22 14.07
C GLY A 132 7.29 -6.46 13.46
N PRO A 133 6.84 -7.39 14.32
CA PRO A 133 6.13 -8.59 13.90
C PRO A 133 4.72 -8.25 13.37
N PRO A 134 4.15 -9.08 12.46
CA PRO A 134 2.86 -8.82 11.83
C PRO A 134 1.70 -8.60 12.82
N GLU A 135 1.72 -9.28 13.96
CA GLU A 135 0.68 -9.22 14.99
C GLU A 135 0.59 -7.83 15.62
N GLY A 136 1.74 -7.20 15.89
CA GLY A 136 1.80 -5.84 16.44
C GLY A 136 1.30 -4.80 15.43
N VAL A 137 1.70 -4.96 14.17
CA VAL A 137 1.24 -4.08 13.07
C VAL A 137 -0.26 -4.23 12.86
N HIS A 138 -0.78 -5.45 12.88
CA HIS A 138 -2.20 -5.74 12.78
C HIS A 138 -3.00 -5.08 13.90
N SER A 139 -2.55 -5.22 15.15
CA SER A 139 -3.19 -4.59 16.30
C SER A 139 -3.30 -3.07 16.14
N ALA A 140 -2.20 -2.41 15.73
CA ALA A 140 -2.17 -0.97 15.51
C ALA A 140 -3.11 -0.53 14.35
N ILE A 141 -3.23 -1.34 13.30
CA ILE A 141 -4.17 -1.07 12.20
C ILE A 141 -5.62 -1.17 12.70
N VAL A 142 -5.96 -2.24 13.43
CA VAL A 142 -7.30 -2.46 13.98
C VAL A 142 -7.69 -1.32 14.90
N GLU A 143 -6.82 -0.96 15.85
CA GLU A 143 -7.06 0.15 16.78
C GLU A 143 -7.35 1.47 16.05
N PHE A 144 -6.67 1.74 14.93
CA PHE A 144 -6.91 2.95 14.14
C PHE A 144 -8.22 2.90 13.35
N VAL A 145 -8.52 1.76 12.74
CA VAL A 145 -9.70 1.59 11.88
C VAL A 145 -10.99 1.58 12.71
N GLU A 146 -10.97 0.98 13.90
CA GLU A 146 -12.14 0.87 14.79
C GLU A 146 -12.46 2.16 15.56
N ARG A 147 -11.57 3.17 15.55
CA ARG A 147 -11.86 4.47 16.15
C ARG A 147 -13.12 5.08 15.53
N PRO A 148 -14.00 5.71 16.33
CA PRO A 148 -15.16 6.43 15.82
C PRO A 148 -14.77 7.38 14.68
N LEU A 149 -15.58 7.42 13.63
CA LEU A 149 -15.35 8.36 12.54
C LEU A 149 -15.48 9.79 13.08
N PRO A 150 -14.58 10.72 12.69
CA PRO A 150 -14.75 12.13 13.04
C PRO A 150 -16.11 12.58 12.53
N LEU A 151 -16.86 13.28 13.38
CA LEU A 151 -18.16 13.80 13.01
C LEU A 151 -18.00 14.76 11.82
N PRO A 152 -18.91 14.72 10.83
CA PRO A 152 -18.91 15.74 9.78
C PRO A 152 -19.06 17.14 10.41
N PRO A 153 -18.48 18.18 9.79
CA PRO A 153 -18.64 19.55 10.29
C PRO A 153 -20.13 19.88 10.38
N ARG A 154 -20.55 20.46 11.52
CA ARG A 154 -21.93 20.94 11.69
C ARG A 154 -22.16 22.06 10.67
N SER A 155 -23.12 21.85 9.77
CA SER A 155 -23.66 22.84 8.85
C SER A 155 -24.33 23.99 9.58
#